data_AF-A0A936HG25-F1
#
_entry.id   AF-A0A936HG25-F1
#
_cell.length_a   1.000
_cell.length_b   1.000
_cell.length_c   1.000
_cell.angle_alpha   90.00
_cell.angle_beta   90.00
_cell.angle_gamma   90.00
#
_symmetry.space_group_name_H-M   'P 1'
#
loop_
_entity.id
_entity.type
_entity.pdbx_description
1 polymer ?
#
loop_
_entity_poly.entity_id
_entity_poly.type
_entity_poly.pdbx_seq_one_letter_code
_entity_poly.pdbx_strand_id
1 'polypeptide(L)' 'MSGVQGPPGWRIHQLSDDRAGTWTISVSGNWRITFALDDDAIYNLDLEDYH' A
#
# COMPACT_ATOMS: atom_id res chain seq x y z
N MET A 1 3.48 16.68 -4.72
CA MET A 1 3.46 15.61 -3.70
C MET A 1 4.05 14.37 -4.34
N SER A 2 5.28 14.02 -3.97
CA SER A 2 5.94 12.79 -4.44
C SER A 2 5.26 11.61 -3.74
N GLY A 3 4.44 10.86 -4.47
CA GLY A 3 3.85 9.63 -3.95
C GLY A 3 4.92 8.55 -3.67
N VAL A 4 4.50 7.48 -2.99
CA VAL A 4 5.37 6.31 -2.75
C VAL A 4 5.82 5.71 -4.07
N GLN A 5 7.13 5.47 -4.20
CA GLN A 5 7.75 4.91 -5.39
C GLN A 5 8.44 3.59 -5.04
N GLY A 6 8.52 2.71 -6.03
CA GLY A 6 9.22 1.43 -5.92
C GLY A 6 9.34 0.74 -7.28
N PRO A 7 9.90 -0.48 -7.29
CA PRO A 7 10.15 -1.23 -8.51
C PRO A 7 8.91 -1.40 -9.40
N PRO A 8 9.09 -1.38 -10.74
CA PRO A 8 8.02 -1.68 -11.68
C PRO A 8 7.51 -3.11 -11.43
N GLY A 9 6.22 -3.24 -11.11
CA GLY A 9 5.59 -4.51 -10.74
C GLY A 9 5.01 -4.54 -9.33
N TRP A 10 5.45 -3.65 -8.44
CA TRP A 10 4.89 -3.54 -7.08
C TRP A 10 3.48 -2.94 -7.06
N ARG A 11 3.05 -2.35 -8.19
CA ARG A 11 1.71 -1.76 -8.39
C ARG A 11 1.32 -0.87 -7.21
N ILE A 12 2.23 0.01 -6.80
CA ILE A 12 2.05 0.87 -5.62
C ILE A 12 0.98 1.91 -5.93
N HIS A 13 -0.05 1.97 -5.10
CA HIS A 13 -1.08 3.00 -5.16
C HIS A 13 -1.77 3.15 -3.81
N GLN A 14 -2.47 4.26 -3.64
CA GLN A 14 -3.32 4.51 -2.48
C GLN A 14 -4.71 3.93 -2.75
N LEU A 15 -5.30 3.33 -1.73
CA LEU A 15 -6.68 2.84 -1.75
C LEU A 15 -7.67 4.02 -1.70
N SER A 16 -8.90 3.78 -2.17
CA SER A 16 -10.00 4.75 -2.19
C SER A 16 -11.02 4.50 -1.07
N ASP A 17 -12.04 5.36 -1.03
CA ASP A 17 -13.25 5.20 -0.21
C ASP A 17 -12.98 5.06 1.29
N ASP A 18 -13.47 3.99 1.92
CA ASP A 18 -13.33 3.72 3.35
C ASP A 18 -11.89 3.48 3.80
N ARG A 19 -10.98 3.22 2.84
CA ARG A 19 -9.55 2.99 3.07
C ARG A 19 -8.67 4.12 2.54
N ALA A 20 -9.26 5.26 2.18
CA ALA A 20 -8.52 6.43 1.74
C ALA A 20 -7.42 6.82 2.75
N GLY A 21 -6.18 6.90 2.27
CA GLY A 21 -5.00 7.15 3.13
C GLY A 21 -4.11 5.93 3.32
N THR A 22 -4.63 4.74 3.02
CA THR A 22 -3.87 3.49 3.02
C THR A 22 -3.21 3.28 1.67
N TRP A 23 -1.94 2.89 1.68
CA TRP A 23 -1.16 2.46 0.53
C TRP A 23 -1.15 0.95 0.42
N THR A 24 -1.01 0.44 -0.80
CA THR A 24 -0.86 -0.99 -1.07
C THR A 24 0.36 -1.29 -1.95
N ILE A 25 1.01 -2.42 -1.68
CA ILE A 25 2.06 -3.02 -2.49
C ILE A 25 1.66 -4.45 -2.85
N SER A 26 1.78 -4.82 -4.12
CA SER A 26 1.59 -6.19 -4.59
C SER A 26 2.79 -7.07 -4.24
N VAL A 27 2.52 -8.21 -3.60
CA VAL A 27 3.55 -9.22 -3.25
C VAL A 27 3.55 -10.35 -4.28
N SER A 28 2.53 -11.21 -4.23
CA SER A 28 2.38 -12.35 -5.14
C SER A 28 0.91 -12.77 -5.22
N GLY A 29 0.39 -12.98 -6.43
CA GLY A 29 -1.03 -13.29 -6.62
C GLY A 29 -1.92 -12.24 -5.95
N ASN A 30 -2.69 -12.67 -4.96
CA ASN A 30 -3.67 -11.85 -4.25
C ASN A 30 -3.10 -11.14 -3.01
N TRP A 31 -1.90 -11.51 -2.58
CA TRP A 31 -1.30 -10.94 -1.37
C TRP A 31 -0.90 -9.47 -1.58
N ARG A 32 -1.26 -8.63 -0.61
CA ARG A 32 -0.97 -7.20 -0.55
C ARG A 32 -0.37 -6.85 0.80
N ILE A 33 0.71 -6.07 0.78
CA ILE A 33 1.11 -5.32 1.97
C ILE A 33 0.31 -4.03 1.96
N THR A 34 -0.31 -3.69 3.08
CA THR A 34 -1.04 -2.43 3.27
C THR A 34 -0.42 -1.65 4.41
N PHE A 35 -0.42 -0.33 4.31
CA PHE A 35 0.13 0.55 5.32
C PHE A 35 -0.38 1.98 5.17
N ALA A 36 -0.31 2.76 6.23
CA ALA A 36 -0.48 4.20 6.15
C ALA A 36 0.88 4.92 6.23
N LEU A 37 0.92 6.15 5.73
CA LEU A 37 2.09 7.03 5.78
C LEU A 37 1.74 8.34 6.47
N ASP A 38 2.57 8.71 7.43
CA ASP A 38 2.49 9.97 8.16
C ASP A 38 3.91 10.52 8.20
N ASP A 39 4.10 11.68 7.57
CA ASP A 39 5.40 12.22 7.17
C ASP A 39 6.26 11.15 6.46
N ASP A 40 7.30 10.65 7.13
CA ASP A 40 8.23 9.64 6.62
C ASP A 40 8.13 8.29 7.38
N ALA A 41 7.06 8.10 8.15
CA ALA A 41 6.86 6.90 8.96
C ALA A 41 5.76 6.01 8.38
N ILE A 42 6.07 4.71 8.28
CA ILE A 42 5.11 3.65 7.97
C ILE A 42 4.42 3.22 9.26
N TYR A 43 3.10 3.14 9.26
CA TYR A 43 2.31 2.61 10.38
C TYR A 43 1.10 1.81 9.88
N ASN A 44 0.44 1.10 10.79
CA ASN A 44 -0.66 0.18 10.49
C ASN A 44 -0.32 -0.81 9.35
N LEU A 45 0.88 -1.38 9.43
CA LEU A 45 1.40 -2.33 8.44
C LEU A 45 0.68 -3.67 8.59
N ASP A 46 0.11 -4.17 7.49
CA ASP A 46 -0.53 -5.48 7.44
C ASP A 46 -0.18 -6.25 6.15
N LEU A 47 -0.39 -7.57 6.18
CA LEU A 47 -0.30 -8.46 5.02
C LEU A 47 -1.67 -9.11 4.80
N GLU A 48 -2.36 -8.64 3.76
CA GLU A 48 -3.73 -9.02 3.44
C GLU A 48 -3.77 -9.95 2.22
N ASP A 49 -4.64 -10.95 2.26
CA ASP A 49 -5.06 -11.69 1.07
C ASP A 49 -6.28 -10.97 0.48
N TYR A 50 -6.15 -10.44 -0.73
CA TYR A 50 -7.30 -9.89 -1.46
C TYR A 50 -8.09 -11.05 -2.08
N HIS A 51 -8.89 -11.77 -1.29
CA HIS A 51 -9.98 -12.67 -1.71
C HIS A 51 -11.13 -12.68 -0.72
#